data_AF-A0A914ZRH9-F1
#
_entry.id   AF-A0A914ZRH9-F1
#
_cell.length_a   1.000
_cell.length_b   1.000
_cell.length_c   1.000
_cell.angle_alpha   90.00
_cell.angle_beta   90.00
_cell.angle_gamma   90.00
#
_symmetry.space_group_name_H-M   'P 1'
#
loop_
_entity.id
_entity.type
_entity.pdbx_description
1 polymer ?
#
loop_
_entity_poly.entity_id
_entity_poly.type
_entity_poly.pdbx_seq_one_letter_code
_entity_poly.pdbx_strand_id
1 'polypeptide(L)'
;MSSSSTITSNFAASSAASLSIIKGAQCRMTDVMDFFFIAHPESGRKEGEEAERIMYFQSLKPESLEKQTQVTGFAEAVVNFTNNFTSDENERDMEFPYRYVNTMKRLHVYVLVESSRFIVGIALNKTMCSNEEYTLHAATIRSVIITAYKMFRLFFGSFYKLLVADRARLKDRLEYFFSRYLSLLRLNQMPLVDLFCGVDFLPLDSVSYLRVENLLGELRESFPQISKTMFLYQGRLISYSVPKQDLAVLFQYLTHNLLNMSMRAELQPDYQSRRSDSAVHHHGRFLTGTTDVSAEAMIANAKDAKLPVVYLSADGNSNKLIPYELIVYRALNATLCMFVRKEMNANFLRDLDAMLGPELSALASLIADAYSSDNKAPAGDSEFHFIYFDPSSLSLRTSFLEPIGESTKSSSLPPIPANICVMACETMDQYLNAEDFGEISIKSESDWWIVGKKTNGRILLLMLHNPSLNSLADVQQYVNSIIKQHFNCIFVI
;
A
#
# COMPACT_ATOMS: atom_id res chain seq x y z
N MET A 1 -8.01 -26.56 18.61
CA MET A 1 -6.56 -26.46 18.91
C MET A 1 -6.00 -25.31 18.10
N SER A 2 -5.29 -24.42 18.79
CA SER A 2 -5.01 -23.02 18.43
C SER A 2 -4.09 -22.84 17.22
N SER A 3 -4.69 -22.54 16.06
CA SER A 3 -3.98 -22.05 14.87
C SER A 3 -3.74 -20.54 14.98
N SER A 4 -2.76 -20.16 15.80
CA SER A 4 -2.24 -18.78 15.80
C SER A 4 -1.23 -18.66 14.66
N SER A 5 -1.58 -17.88 13.65
CA SER A 5 -0.70 -17.56 12.51
C SER A 5 0.38 -16.57 12.97
N THR A 6 1.65 -16.91 12.75
CA THR A 6 2.87 -16.12 13.03
C THR A 6 2.86 -14.70 12.43
N ILE A 7 1.91 -14.40 11.54
CA ILE A 7 1.80 -13.16 10.75
C ILE A 7 1.65 -11.90 11.63
N THR A 8 1.23 -12.06 12.86
CA THR A 8 0.79 -10.96 13.74
C THR A 8 1.66 -10.73 14.97
N SER A 9 2.64 -11.59 15.25
CA SER A 9 3.81 -11.10 16.00
C SER A 9 4.45 -9.91 15.26
N ASN A 10 4.26 -9.84 13.93
CA ASN A 10 4.74 -8.75 13.09
C ASN A 10 3.97 -7.44 13.22
N PHE A 11 2.68 -7.50 13.55
CA PHE A 11 1.94 -6.31 13.95
C PHE A 11 2.12 -5.99 15.44
N ALA A 12 2.48 -6.98 16.29
CA ALA A 12 2.66 -6.79 17.74
C ALA A 12 4.02 -6.17 18.12
N ALA A 13 5.06 -6.32 17.31
CA ALA A 13 6.38 -5.73 17.55
C ALA A 13 6.45 -4.21 17.27
N SER A 14 5.35 -3.57 16.88
CA SER A 14 5.24 -2.12 16.81
C SER A 14 5.11 -1.50 18.21
N SER A 15 6.11 -1.69 19.08
CA SER A 15 6.19 -0.91 20.31
C SER A 15 6.52 0.54 19.96
N ALA A 16 5.64 1.42 20.44
CA ALA A 16 5.53 2.88 20.37
C ALA A 16 6.78 3.78 20.48
N ALA A 17 8.01 3.31 20.32
CA ALA A 17 9.19 4.07 20.72
C ALA A 17 9.94 4.84 19.62
N SER A 18 9.71 4.63 18.32
CA SER A 18 10.52 5.33 17.29
C SER A 18 9.99 5.34 15.83
N LEU A 19 8.66 5.41 15.63
CA LEU A 19 8.08 5.88 14.34
C LEU A 19 7.77 7.39 14.36
N SER A 20 8.35 8.11 15.32
CA SER A 20 8.12 9.52 15.61
C SER A 20 9.14 10.46 14.96
N ILE A 21 9.56 10.23 13.72
CA ILE A 21 10.57 11.11 13.07
C ILE A 21 9.97 12.05 12.01
N ILE A 22 8.65 12.07 11.80
CA ILE A 22 8.01 13.24 11.17
C ILE A 22 6.74 13.60 11.93
N LYS A 23 6.88 14.47 12.94
CA LYS A 23 5.75 15.31 13.34
C LYS A 23 5.38 16.16 12.11
N GLY A 24 4.21 15.91 11.53
CA GLY A 24 3.65 16.76 10.47
C GLY A 24 3.67 16.22 9.03
N ALA A 25 3.68 14.89 8.79
CA ALA A 25 3.45 14.35 7.43
C ALA A 25 2.31 13.31 7.35
N GLN A 26 1.92 12.71 8.49
CA GLN A 26 0.87 11.69 8.54
C GLN A 26 0.05 11.80 9.82
N CYS A 27 -1.25 11.48 9.77
CA CYS A 27 -2.14 11.38 10.93
C CYS A 27 -2.60 9.92 11.15
N ARG A 28 -3.01 9.53 12.37
CA ARG A 28 -3.60 8.18 12.58
C ARG A 28 -5.05 8.20 12.13
N MET A 29 -5.50 7.11 11.50
CA MET A 29 -6.91 6.90 11.19
C MET A 29 -7.78 7.03 12.46
N THR A 30 -7.34 6.46 13.59
CA THR A 30 -8.09 6.51 14.86
C THR A 30 -8.24 7.90 15.45
N ASP A 31 -7.38 8.85 15.08
CA ASP A 31 -7.43 10.21 15.63
C ASP A 31 -8.49 11.06 14.90
N VAL A 32 -8.90 10.65 13.69
CA VAL A 32 -9.88 11.37 12.84
C VAL A 32 -11.20 10.62 12.63
N MET A 33 -11.26 9.34 13.01
CA MET A 33 -12.42 8.46 12.85
C MET A 33 -13.35 8.48 14.08
N ASP A 34 -14.67 8.51 13.83
CA ASP A 34 -15.68 8.28 14.87
C ASP A 34 -15.97 6.78 15.04
N PHE A 35 -16.20 6.07 13.92
CA PHE A 35 -16.44 4.62 13.92
C PHE A 35 -16.07 3.95 12.58
N PHE A 36 -15.81 2.65 12.65
CA PHE A 36 -15.64 1.72 11.54
C PHE A 36 -16.46 0.46 11.80
N PHE A 37 -17.04 -0.14 10.77
CA PHE A 37 -17.80 -1.37 10.89
C PHE A 37 -17.70 -2.26 9.65
N ILE A 38 -17.99 -3.54 9.86
CA ILE A 38 -18.24 -4.51 8.79
C ILE A 38 -19.59 -5.15 9.07
N ALA A 39 -20.50 -5.06 8.11
CA ALA A 39 -21.84 -5.60 8.20
C ALA A 39 -22.10 -6.61 7.07
N HIS A 40 -22.88 -7.64 7.37
CA HIS A 40 -23.44 -8.59 6.42
C HIS A 40 -24.97 -8.49 6.48
N PRO A 41 -25.61 -7.64 5.65
CA PRO A 41 -27.05 -7.37 5.71
C PRO A 41 -27.93 -8.62 5.74
N GLU A 42 -27.59 -9.65 4.96
CA GLU A 42 -28.36 -10.89 4.89
C GLU A 42 -28.47 -11.64 6.24
N SER A 43 -27.48 -11.47 7.14
CA SER A 43 -27.51 -12.11 8.46
C SER A 43 -28.55 -11.53 9.41
N GLY A 44 -29.01 -10.30 9.19
CA GLY A 44 -29.91 -9.58 10.12
C GLY A 44 -31.23 -9.16 9.49
N ARG A 45 -31.76 -9.97 8.55
CA ARG A 45 -33.04 -9.71 7.85
C ARG A 45 -34.29 -10.08 8.63
N LYS A 46 -34.19 -10.96 9.63
CA LYS A 46 -35.34 -11.35 10.43
C LYS A 46 -35.56 -10.31 11.53
N GLU A 47 -36.83 -10.01 11.79
CA GLU A 47 -37.25 -9.13 12.87
C GLU A 47 -36.75 -9.67 14.22
N GLY A 48 -36.08 -8.82 15.00
CA GLY A 48 -35.44 -9.19 16.26
C GLY A 48 -34.03 -9.79 16.12
N GLU A 49 -33.54 -10.05 14.90
CA GLU A 49 -32.17 -10.51 14.62
C GLU A 49 -31.33 -9.41 13.95
N GLU A 50 -31.72 -8.14 14.02
CA GLU A 50 -31.05 -7.06 13.27
C GLU A 50 -29.57 -6.93 13.64
N ALA A 51 -29.24 -7.14 14.92
CA ALA A 51 -27.88 -7.10 15.43
C ALA A 51 -26.96 -8.17 14.80
N GLU A 52 -27.51 -9.26 14.26
CA GLU A 52 -26.73 -10.33 13.61
C GLU A 52 -26.07 -9.89 12.31
N ARG A 53 -26.48 -8.75 11.73
CA ARG A 53 -25.78 -8.14 10.59
C ARG A 53 -24.38 -7.66 10.97
N ILE A 54 -24.13 -7.33 12.23
CA ILE A 54 -22.87 -6.72 12.67
C ILE A 54 -21.82 -7.81 12.79
N MET A 55 -20.81 -7.76 11.92
CA MET A 55 -19.67 -8.69 11.94
C MET A 55 -18.48 -8.11 12.69
N TYR A 56 -18.32 -6.78 12.65
CA TYR A 56 -17.29 -6.05 13.39
C TYR A 56 -17.73 -4.60 13.59
N PHE A 57 -17.38 -4.01 14.73
CA PHE A 57 -17.63 -2.60 15.01
C PHE A 57 -16.54 -2.05 15.94
N GLN A 58 -15.91 -0.95 15.54
CA GLN A 58 -14.95 -0.22 16.35
C GLN A 58 -15.31 1.27 16.35
N SER A 59 -15.26 1.88 17.52
CA SER A 59 -15.47 3.31 17.71
C SER A 59 -14.51 3.86 18.76
N LEU A 60 -14.29 5.18 18.74
CA LEU A 60 -13.40 5.84 19.71
C LEU A 60 -13.90 5.68 21.15
N LYS A 61 -15.22 5.69 21.33
CA LYS A 61 -15.91 5.42 22.59
C LYS A 61 -16.77 4.17 22.43
N PRO A 62 -16.83 3.28 23.44
CA PRO A 62 -17.72 2.12 23.37
C PRO A 62 -19.17 2.54 23.11
N GLU A 63 -19.76 2.04 22.03
CA GLU A 63 -21.15 2.32 21.64
C GLU A 63 -22.06 1.15 22.04
N SER A 64 -23.30 1.45 22.44
CA SER A 64 -24.29 0.42 22.76
C SER A 64 -24.66 -0.41 21.52
N LEU A 65 -25.06 -1.67 21.72
CA LEU A 65 -25.48 -2.54 20.61
C LEU A 65 -26.63 -1.94 19.79
N GLU A 66 -27.55 -1.25 20.46
CA GLU A 66 -28.64 -0.52 19.82
C GLU A 66 -28.08 0.54 18.86
N LYS A 67 -27.08 1.32 19.29
CA LYS A 67 -26.48 2.35 18.44
C LYS A 67 -25.75 1.75 17.25
N GLN A 68 -25.01 0.66 17.46
CA GLN A 68 -24.33 -0.06 16.37
C GLN A 68 -25.34 -0.60 15.33
N THR A 69 -26.47 -1.12 15.81
CA THR A 69 -27.57 -1.61 14.95
C THR A 69 -28.19 -0.46 14.15
N GLN A 70 -28.44 0.69 14.77
CA GLN A 70 -28.91 1.89 14.07
C GLN A 70 -27.93 2.37 12.99
N VAL A 71 -26.63 2.41 13.29
CA VAL A 71 -25.59 2.87 12.35
C VAL A 71 -25.50 1.94 11.13
N THR A 72 -25.42 0.63 11.38
CA THR A 72 -25.33 -0.36 10.30
C THR A 72 -26.63 -0.49 9.50
N GLY A 73 -27.79 -0.34 10.16
CA GLY A 73 -29.10 -0.25 9.49
C GLY A 73 -29.25 1.01 8.63
N PHE A 74 -28.76 2.16 9.09
CA PHE A 74 -28.73 3.37 8.28
C PHE A 74 -27.85 3.21 7.02
N ALA A 75 -26.68 2.59 7.15
CA ALA A 75 -25.80 2.34 6.01
C ALA A 75 -26.46 1.42 4.97
N GLU A 76 -27.11 0.34 5.42
CA GLU A 76 -27.90 -0.54 4.54
C GLU A 76 -29.05 0.22 3.86
N ALA A 77 -29.80 1.03 4.61
CA ALA A 77 -30.90 1.82 4.05
C ALA A 77 -30.41 2.81 2.99
N VAL A 78 -29.27 3.49 3.21
CA VAL A 78 -28.66 4.38 2.22
C VAL A 78 -28.30 3.61 0.95
N VAL A 79 -27.63 2.46 1.07
CA VAL A 79 -27.28 1.63 -0.09
C VAL A 79 -28.53 1.20 -0.85
N ASN A 80 -29.50 0.58 -0.17
CA ASN A 80 -30.73 0.08 -0.80
C ASN A 80 -31.56 1.19 -1.45
N PHE A 81 -31.66 2.36 -0.79
CA PHE A 81 -32.38 3.50 -1.34
C PHE A 81 -31.71 4.03 -2.60
N THR A 82 -30.40 4.26 -2.53
CA THR A 82 -29.62 4.85 -3.63
C THR A 82 -29.48 3.92 -4.83
N ASN A 83 -29.51 2.60 -4.63
CA ASN A 83 -29.54 1.62 -5.71
C ASN A 83 -30.72 1.80 -6.68
N ASN A 84 -31.82 2.41 -6.22
CA ASN A 84 -32.97 2.71 -7.10
C ASN A 84 -32.71 3.85 -8.10
N PHE A 85 -31.61 4.60 -7.92
CA PHE A 85 -31.27 5.78 -8.71
C PHE A 85 -29.95 5.62 -9.48
N THR A 86 -29.20 4.54 -9.24
CA THR A 86 -27.96 4.24 -9.94
C THR A 86 -28.28 3.54 -11.26
N SER A 87 -27.76 4.04 -12.37
CA SER A 87 -27.89 3.35 -13.65
C SER A 87 -27.06 2.06 -13.64
N ASP A 88 -27.70 0.94 -14.00
CA ASP A 88 -27.09 -0.39 -14.02
C ASP A 88 -25.78 -0.45 -14.85
N GLU A 89 -25.57 0.42 -15.84
CA GLU A 89 -24.37 0.39 -16.68
C GLU A 89 -23.08 0.86 -15.97
N ASN A 90 -23.16 1.85 -15.07
CA ASN A 90 -21.96 2.40 -14.44
C ASN A 90 -21.51 1.60 -13.21
N GLU A 91 -22.43 0.91 -12.52
CA GLU A 91 -22.09 0.12 -11.32
C GLU A 91 -21.79 -1.35 -11.63
N ARG A 92 -22.30 -1.92 -12.73
CA ARG A 92 -22.07 -3.34 -13.08
C ARG A 92 -20.59 -3.67 -13.26
N ASP A 93 -19.79 -2.71 -13.71
CA ASP A 93 -18.35 -2.90 -13.98
C ASP A 93 -17.44 -2.50 -12.80
N MET A 94 -18.01 -1.97 -11.72
CA MET A 94 -17.23 -1.56 -10.54
C MET A 94 -16.94 -2.74 -9.62
N GLU A 95 -15.64 -3.01 -9.36
CA GLU A 95 -15.23 -4.05 -8.39
C GLU A 95 -15.76 -3.74 -6.97
N PHE A 96 -15.82 -2.46 -6.60
CA PHE A 96 -16.24 -1.99 -5.28
C PHE A 96 -17.23 -0.83 -5.39
N PRO A 97 -18.54 -1.12 -5.54
CA PRO A 97 -19.56 -0.08 -5.45
C PRO A 97 -19.49 0.62 -4.08
N TYR A 98 -19.80 1.92 -4.04
CA TYR A 98 -19.62 2.71 -2.81
C TYR A 98 -20.69 3.79 -2.66
N ARG A 99 -20.89 4.28 -1.43
CA ARG A 99 -21.76 5.41 -1.12
C ARG A 99 -21.04 6.40 -0.22
N TYR A 100 -21.29 7.69 -0.46
CA TYR A 100 -20.85 8.77 0.42
C TYR A 100 -22.06 9.41 1.10
N VAL A 101 -21.93 9.70 2.39
CA VAL A 101 -22.87 10.55 3.11
C VAL A 101 -22.10 11.69 3.75
N ASN A 102 -22.29 12.90 3.23
CA ASN A 102 -21.63 14.09 3.74
C ASN A 102 -22.63 14.88 4.60
N THR A 103 -22.29 15.08 5.87
CA THR A 103 -23.10 15.86 6.82
C THR A 103 -22.30 17.07 7.31
N MET A 104 -22.91 17.95 8.11
CA MET A 104 -22.18 19.08 8.70
C MET A 104 -21.01 18.63 9.59
N LYS A 105 -21.12 17.47 10.26
CA LYS A 105 -20.12 16.99 11.24
C LYS A 105 -19.24 15.85 10.75
N ARG A 106 -19.75 15.04 9.83
CA ARG A 106 -19.14 13.76 9.45
C ARG A 106 -19.15 13.53 7.96
N LEU A 107 -18.14 12.82 7.47
CA LEU A 107 -18.15 12.15 6.18
C LEU A 107 -18.24 10.64 6.41
N HIS A 108 -19.27 10.01 5.86
CA HIS A 108 -19.40 8.56 5.88
C HIS A 108 -19.01 8.01 4.51
N VAL A 109 -18.26 6.92 4.51
CA VAL A 109 -17.91 6.17 3.31
C VAL A 109 -18.31 4.72 3.52
N TYR A 110 -19.14 4.20 2.62
CA TYR A 110 -19.58 2.81 2.61
C TYR A 110 -19.07 2.14 1.35
N VAL A 111 -18.42 1.00 1.48
CA VAL A 111 -17.88 0.21 0.37
C VAL A 111 -18.52 -1.17 0.40
N LEU A 112 -19.10 -1.56 -0.73
CA LEU A 112 -19.68 -2.87 -0.93
C LEU A 112 -18.60 -3.85 -1.40
N VAL A 113 -18.47 -4.98 -0.71
CA VAL A 113 -17.46 -6.00 -1.02
C VAL A 113 -18.09 -7.38 -1.19
N GLU A 114 -17.39 -8.25 -1.90
CA GLU A 114 -17.79 -9.65 -2.16
C GLU A 114 -19.16 -9.76 -2.83
N SER A 115 -19.29 -9.17 -4.02
CA SER A 115 -20.56 -9.10 -4.77
C SER A 115 -21.67 -8.40 -3.97
N SER A 116 -21.31 -7.31 -3.28
CA SER A 116 -22.21 -6.47 -2.49
C SER A 116 -22.91 -7.17 -1.31
N ARG A 117 -22.34 -8.27 -0.83
CA ARG A 117 -22.88 -9.02 0.33
C ARG A 117 -22.48 -8.43 1.67
N PHE A 118 -21.36 -7.71 1.69
CA PHE A 118 -20.87 -7.04 2.88
C PHE A 118 -20.75 -5.55 2.64
N ILE A 119 -20.97 -4.78 3.71
CA ILE A 119 -20.74 -3.34 3.75
C ILE A 119 -19.58 -3.10 4.71
N VAL A 120 -18.49 -2.53 4.20
CA VAL A 120 -17.41 -1.97 5.02
C VAL A 120 -17.62 -0.47 5.10
N GLY A 121 -17.86 0.04 6.31
CA GLY A 121 -18.21 1.44 6.53
C GLY A 121 -17.29 2.15 7.50
N ILE A 122 -17.04 3.43 7.25
CA ILE A 122 -16.34 4.32 8.17
C ILE A 122 -17.05 5.68 8.24
N ALA A 123 -16.96 6.36 9.38
CA ALA A 123 -17.30 7.76 9.51
C ALA A 123 -16.12 8.55 10.07
N LEU A 124 -15.70 9.59 9.36
CA LEU A 124 -14.69 10.54 9.81
C LEU A 124 -15.32 11.82 10.34
N ASN A 125 -14.74 12.35 11.41
CA ASN A 125 -15.20 13.54 12.08
C ASN A 125 -14.46 14.77 11.53
N LYS A 126 -15.21 15.73 10.98
CA LYS A 126 -14.62 16.91 10.32
C LYS A 126 -13.83 17.78 11.29
N THR A 127 -14.31 17.94 12.53
CA THR A 127 -13.61 18.72 13.56
C THR A 127 -12.30 18.04 13.95
N MET A 128 -12.28 16.71 14.09
CA MET A 128 -11.04 15.98 14.38
C MET A 128 -10.05 16.05 13.22
N CYS A 129 -10.53 15.95 11.98
CA CYS A 129 -9.68 16.14 10.79
C CYS A 129 -9.03 17.54 10.80
N SER A 130 -9.79 18.60 11.11
CA SER A 130 -9.24 19.95 11.22
C SER A 130 -8.21 20.10 12.34
N ASN A 131 -8.42 19.46 13.49
CA ASN A 131 -7.48 19.49 14.61
C ASN A 131 -6.15 18.78 14.30
N GLU A 132 -6.21 17.70 13.52
CA GLU A 132 -5.04 16.94 13.05
C GLU A 132 -4.48 17.49 11.72
N GLU A 133 -4.96 18.64 11.26
CA GLU A 133 -4.58 19.28 9.99
C GLU A 133 -4.68 18.34 8.78
N TYR A 134 -5.61 17.39 8.82
CA TYR A 134 -5.83 16.41 7.75
C TYR A 134 -6.87 16.89 6.75
N THR A 135 -6.47 16.99 5.48
CA THR A 135 -7.38 17.29 4.37
C THR A 135 -8.30 16.12 4.07
N LEU A 136 -9.59 16.29 4.39
CA LEU A 136 -10.59 15.24 4.21
C LEU A 136 -11.01 15.11 2.74
N HIS A 137 -10.64 13.99 2.11
CA HIS A 137 -10.98 13.68 0.72
C HIS A 137 -11.72 12.34 0.59
N ALA A 138 -12.97 12.36 0.12
CA ALA A 138 -13.85 11.18 0.15
C ALA A 138 -13.33 10.00 -0.69
N ALA A 139 -12.84 10.27 -1.90
CA ALA A 139 -12.29 9.23 -2.76
C ALA A 139 -11.02 8.59 -2.16
N THR A 140 -10.20 9.36 -1.46
CA THR A 140 -9.06 8.83 -0.71
C THR A 140 -9.53 7.88 0.39
N ILE A 141 -10.49 8.29 1.22
CA ILE A 141 -10.98 7.44 2.31
C ILE A 141 -11.60 6.14 1.77
N ARG A 142 -12.32 6.21 0.65
CA ARG A 142 -12.78 5.00 -0.07
C ARG A 142 -11.61 4.09 -0.44
N SER A 143 -10.56 4.63 -1.07
CA SER A 143 -9.37 3.86 -1.45
C SER A 143 -8.72 3.19 -0.24
N VAL A 144 -8.56 3.93 0.87
CA VAL A 144 -8.00 3.42 2.12
C VAL A 144 -8.80 2.26 2.71
N ILE A 145 -10.14 2.33 2.69
CA ILE A 145 -11.00 1.23 3.18
C ILE A 145 -10.90 0.01 2.27
N ILE A 146 -10.89 0.21 0.95
CA ILE A 146 -10.71 -0.87 -0.03
C ILE A 146 -9.37 -1.57 0.22
N THR A 147 -8.30 -0.79 0.41
CA THR A 147 -6.97 -1.32 0.74
C THR A 147 -6.97 -2.07 2.06
N ALA A 148 -7.65 -1.59 3.10
CA ALA A 148 -7.79 -2.29 4.37
C ALA A 148 -8.51 -3.64 4.21
N TYR A 149 -9.59 -3.69 3.42
CA TYR A 149 -10.27 -4.94 3.07
C TYR A 149 -9.37 -5.89 2.26
N LYS A 150 -8.68 -5.39 1.23
CA LYS A 150 -7.75 -6.21 0.44
C LYS A 150 -6.61 -6.76 1.28
N MET A 151 -6.11 -5.99 2.26
CA MET A 151 -5.08 -6.43 3.21
C MET A 151 -5.60 -7.56 4.12
N PHE A 152 -6.84 -7.48 4.62
CA PHE A 152 -7.46 -8.60 5.33
C PHE A 152 -7.55 -9.83 4.41
N ARG A 153 -8.06 -9.63 3.19
CA ARG A 153 -8.25 -10.69 2.19
C ARG A 153 -6.95 -11.40 1.83
N LEU A 154 -5.84 -10.66 1.79
CA LEU A 154 -4.50 -11.18 1.52
C LEU A 154 -4.08 -12.26 2.53
N PHE A 155 -4.50 -12.20 3.80
CA PHE A 155 -4.06 -13.17 4.83
C PHE A 155 -5.14 -14.13 5.30
N PHE A 156 -6.41 -13.76 5.20
CA PHE A 156 -7.51 -14.56 5.73
C PHE A 156 -8.45 -15.10 4.64
N GLY A 157 -8.28 -14.66 3.39
CA GLY A 157 -9.21 -14.95 2.31
C GLY A 157 -10.51 -14.14 2.42
N SER A 158 -11.56 -14.60 1.76
CA SER A 158 -12.85 -13.91 1.71
C SER A 158 -13.65 -14.04 3.02
N PHE A 159 -14.33 -12.97 3.42
CA PHE A 159 -15.34 -12.96 4.48
C PHE A 159 -16.40 -14.04 4.27
N TYR A 160 -16.93 -14.20 3.05
CA TYR A 160 -18.01 -15.15 2.78
C TYR A 160 -17.60 -16.60 3.07
N LYS A 161 -16.41 -17.03 2.61
CA LYS A 161 -15.91 -18.38 2.93
C LYS A 161 -15.76 -18.60 4.44
N LEU A 162 -15.29 -17.58 5.17
CA LEU A 162 -15.16 -17.65 6.62
C LEU A 162 -16.54 -17.67 7.29
N LEU A 163 -17.50 -16.87 6.83
CA LEU A 163 -18.86 -16.80 7.34
C LEU A 163 -19.58 -18.15 7.20
N VAL A 164 -19.49 -18.78 6.03
CA VAL A 164 -20.11 -20.08 5.74
C VAL A 164 -19.46 -21.19 6.57
N ALA A 165 -18.15 -21.12 6.80
CA ALA A 165 -17.45 -22.09 7.61
C ALA A 165 -17.80 -21.96 9.11
N ASP A 166 -17.67 -20.75 9.66
CA ASP A 166 -17.95 -20.46 11.06
C ASP A 166 -18.07 -18.93 11.28
N ARG A 167 -19.29 -18.47 11.57
CA ARG A 167 -19.58 -17.05 11.85
C ARG A 167 -18.78 -16.51 13.03
N ALA A 168 -18.64 -17.28 14.12
CA ALA A 168 -17.90 -16.82 15.30
C ALA A 168 -16.42 -16.64 14.95
N ARG A 169 -15.86 -17.59 14.20
CA ARG A 169 -14.49 -17.49 13.69
C ARG A 169 -14.29 -16.29 12.76
N LEU A 170 -15.26 -15.94 11.92
CA LEU A 170 -15.18 -14.69 11.14
C LEU A 170 -15.08 -13.48 12.07
N LYS A 171 -15.99 -13.35 13.04
CA LYS A 171 -15.99 -12.24 14.01
C LYS A 171 -14.65 -12.15 14.75
N ASP A 172 -14.12 -13.27 15.24
CA ASP A 172 -12.82 -13.32 15.91
C ASP A 172 -11.67 -12.87 15.00
N ARG A 173 -11.68 -13.27 13.72
CA ARG A 173 -10.64 -12.87 12.75
C ARG A 173 -10.74 -11.40 12.37
N LEU A 174 -11.95 -10.87 12.23
CA LEU A 174 -12.18 -9.44 12.00
C LEU A 174 -11.70 -8.61 13.19
N GLU A 175 -12.11 -8.98 14.40
CA GLU A 175 -11.69 -8.34 15.65
C GLU A 175 -10.16 -8.37 15.76
N TYR A 176 -9.56 -9.53 15.50
CA TYR A 176 -8.14 -9.72 15.56
C TYR A 176 -7.36 -8.83 14.59
N PHE A 177 -7.82 -8.73 13.33
CA PHE A 177 -7.13 -7.94 12.31
C PHE A 177 -7.39 -6.44 12.47
N PHE A 178 -8.65 -6.01 12.45
CA PHE A 178 -9.00 -4.60 12.31
C PHE A 178 -8.69 -3.77 13.56
N SER A 179 -8.79 -4.34 14.78
CA SER A 179 -8.41 -3.63 16.01
C SER A 179 -6.95 -3.17 16.00
N ARG A 180 -6.07 -3.99 15.44
CA ARG A 180 -4.63 -3.73 15.30
C ARG A 180 -4.33 -2.93 14.04
N TYR A 181 -4.94 -3.30 12.92
CA TYR A 181 -4.67 -2.66 11.64
C TYR A 181 -5.08 -1.19 11.66
N LEU A 182 -6.29 -0.87 12.14
CA LEU A 182 -6.80 0.50 12.18
C LEU A 182 -6.01 1.40 13.15
N SER A 183 -5.51 0.85 14.26
CA SER A 183 -4.68 1.62 15.21
C SER A 183 -3.29 1.94 14.69
N LEU A 184 -2.79 1.15 13.73
CA LEU A 184 -1.49 1.37 13.08
C LEU A 184 -1.63 2.11 11.74
N LEU A 185 -2.83 2.17 11.17
CA LEU A 185 -3.10 2.82 9.89
C LEU A 185 -2.85 4.33 9.98
N ARG A 186 -1.93 4.79 9.14
CA ARG A 186 -1.58 6.20 8.97
C ARG A 186 -2.10 6.71 7.64
N LEU A 187 -2.62 7.94 7.64
CA LEU A 187 -3.04 8.67 6.46
C LEU A 187 -1.99 9.72 6.14
N ASN A 188 -1.65 9.86 4.86
CA ASN A 188 -0.76 10.89 4.36
C ASN A 188 -1.45 12.25 4.37
N GLN A 189 -0.73 13.30 4.76
CA GLN A 189 -1.26 14.68 4.71
C GLN A 189 -1.70 15.08 3.31
N MET A 190 -1.00 14.59 2.27
CA MET A 190 -1.45 14.69 0.88
C MET A 190 -2.35 13.50 0.54
N PRO A 191 -3.69 13.66 0.49
CA PRO A 191 -4.62 12.53 0.38
C PRO A 191 -4.52 11.80 -0.96
N LEU A 192 -3.99 12.46 -2.00
CA LEU A 192 -3.83 11.86 -3.32
C LEU A 192 -2.80 10.73 -3.34
N VAL A 193 -1.82 10.75 -2.43
CA VAL A 193 -0.85 9.64 -2.28
C VAL A 193 -1.58 8.36 -1.86
N ASP A 194 -2.48 8.47 -0.88
CA ASP A 194 -3.32 7.36 -0.43
C ASP A 194 -4.42 6.98 -1.43
N LEU A 195 -4.93 7.95 -2.20
CA LEU A 195 -5.91 7.71 -3.25
C LEU A 195 -5.35 6.75 -4.30
N PHE A 196 -4.17 7.07 -4.85
CA PHE A 196 -3.57 6.32 -5.94
C PHE A 196 -3.07 4.95 -5.49
N CYS A 197 -2.59 4.82 -4.25
CA CYS A 197 -2.13 3.56 -3.67
C CYS A 197 -1.19 2.81 -4.64
N GLY A 198 -0.27 3.54 -5.27
CA GLY A 198 0.58 2.99 -6.31
C GLY A 198 1.86 2.34 -5.76
N VAL A 199 2.69 1.91 -6.70
CA VAL A 199 3.93 1.18 -6.47
C VAL A 199 5.09 2.04 -6.94
N ASP A 200 6.12 2.17 -6.10
CA ASP A 200 7.35 2.85 -6.48
C ASP A 200 8.27 1.88 -7.23
N PHE A 201 8.49 2.15 -8.52
CA PHE A 201 9.34 1.33 -9.38
C PHE A 201 10.75 1.91 -9.48
N LEU A 202 11.75 1.04 -9.44
CA LEU A 202 13.14 1.42 -9.70
C LEU A 202 13.43 1.23 -11.20
N PRO A 203 13.59 2.30 -11.99
CA PRO A 203 14.09 2.17 -13.35
C PRO A 203 15.53 1.67 -13.32
N LEU A 204 15.82 0.67 -14.15
CA LEU A 204 17.17 0.14 -14.38
C LEU A 204 17.56 0.32 -15.85
N ASP A 205 18.86 0.40 -16.10
CA ASP A 205 19.39 0.27 -17.45
C ASP A 205 19.10 -1.14 -18.02
N SER A 206 19.14 -1.25 -19.35
CA SER A 206 18.77 -2.50 -20.03
C SER A 206 19.63 -3.69 -19.62
N VAL A 207 20.92 -3.48 -19.30
CA VAL A 207 21.83 -4.57 -18.93
C VAL A 207 21.50 -5.06 -17.51
N SER A 208 21.34 -4.14 -16.56
CA SER A 208 20.96 -4.49 -15.19
C SER A 208 19.59 -5.17 -15.13
N TYR A 209 18.61 -4.68 -15.90
CA TYR A 209 17.29 -5.31 -15.96
C TYR A 209 17.34 -6.74 -16.53
N LEU A 210 18.08 -6.97 -17.62
CA LEU A 210 18.22 -8.31 -18.19
C LEU A 210 18.89 -9.29 -17.22
N ARG A 211 19.86 -8.84 -16.42
CA ARG A 211 20.47 -9.67 -15.37
C ARG A 211 19.47 -10.09 -14.29
N VAL A 212 18.60 -9.18 -13.87
CA VAL A 212 17.51 -9.50 -12.94
C VAL A 212 16.58 -10.54 -13.55
N GLU A 213 16.13 -10.35 -14.80
CA GLU A 213 15.24 -11.30 -15.47
C GLU A 213 15.90 -12.67 -15.72
N ASN A 214 17.19 -12.72 -16.02
CA ASN A 214 17.94 -13.98 -16.15
C ASN A 214 17.96 -14.76 -14.83
N LEU A 215 18.31 -14.11 -13.71
CA LEU A 215 18.25 -14.73 -12.38
C LEU A 215 16.84 -15.26 -12.06
N LEU A 216 15.80 -14.47 -12.37
CA LEU A 216 14.41 -14.90 -12.17
C LEU A 216 14.03 -16.07 -13.10
N GLY A 217 14.59 -16.14 -14.31
CA GLY A 217 14.44 -17.27 -15.22
C GLY A 217 15.06 -18.54 -14.67
N GLU A 218 16.34 -18.49 -14.31
CA GLU A 218 17.10 -19.61 -13.73
C GLU A 218 16.46 -20.11 -12.42
N LEU A 219 15.97 -19.19 -11.58
CA LEU A 219 15.21 -19.52 -10.37
C LEU A 219 13.94 -20.32 -10.69
N ARG A 220 13.15 -19.90 -11.69
CA ARG A 220 11.90 -20.59 -12.07
C ARG A 220 12.18 -21.99 -12.65
N GLU A 221 13.27 -22.13 -13.41
CA GLU A 221 13.69 -23.42 -13.97
C GLU A 221 14.20 -24.37 -12.89
N SER A 222 15.04 -23.87 -11.98
CA SER A 222 15.65 -24.66 -10.91
C SER A 222 14.66 -25.02 -9.80
N PHE A 223 13.68 -24.16 -9.55
CA PHE A 223 12.69 -24.31 -8.48
C PHE A 223 11.25 -24.17 -9.00
N PRO A 224 10.71 -25.18 -9.72
CA PRO A 224 9.35 -25.12 -10.29
C PRO A 224 8.23 -25.00 -9.25
N GLN A 225 8.51 -25.17 -7.96
CA GLN A 225 7.55 -24.91 -6.89
C GLN A 225 7.21 -23.42 -6.80
N ILE A 226 8.17 -22.54 -7.10
CA ILE A 226 7.99 -21.08 -7.06
C ILE A 226 7.10 -20.68 -8.24
N SER A 227 5.90 -20.22 -7.92
CA SER A 227 4.90 -19.90 -8.93
C SER A 227 4.91 -18.43 -9.34
N LYS A 228 5.19 -17.53 -8.39
CA LYS A 228 5.22 -16.08 -8.61
C LYS A 228 6.41 -15.47 -7.87
N THR A 229 6.89 -14.32 -8.33
CA THR A 229 8.01 -13.59 -7.71
C THR A 229 7.77 -12.09 -7.69
N MET A 230 8.41 -11.40 -6.74
CA MET A 230 8.60 -9.95 -6.75
C MET A 230 10.04 -9.62 -6.35
N PHE A 231 10.73 -8.82 -7.16
CA PHE A 231 12.10 -8.40 -6.93
C PHE A 231 12.12 -6.91 -6.60
N LEU A 232 12.66 -6.57 -5.43
CA LEU A 232 12.79 -5.20 -4.94
C LEU A 232 14.27 -4.87 -4.68
N TYR A 233 14.62 -3.60 -4.84
CA TYR A 233 15.89 -3.05 -4.42
C TYR A 233 15.65 -1.74 -3.66
N GLN A 234 16.15 -1.63 -2.42
CA GLN A 234 15.88 -0.50 -1.52
C GLN A 234 14.37 -0.19 -1.39
N GLY A 235 13.56 -1.24 -1.25
CA GLY A 235 12.10 -1.10 -1.13
C GLY A 235 11.36 -0.68 -2.40
N ARG A 236 12.05 -0.48 -3.53
CA ARG A 236 11.44 -0.16 -4.83
C ARG A 236 11.35 -1.38 -5.72
N LEU A 237 10.26 -1.51 -6.46
CA LEU A 237 9.97 -2.68 -7.28
C LEU A 237 10.73 -2.61 -8.61
N ILE A 238 11.40 -3.70 -8.99
CA ILE A 238 12.07 -3.84 -10.29
C ILE A 238 11.25 -4.75 -11.21
N SER A 239 10.86 -5.92 -10.70
CA SER A 239 10.15 -6.95 -11.49
C SER A 239 9.14 -7.70 -10.63
N TYR A 240 8.05 -8.15 -11.24
CA TYR A 240 7.00 -8.90 -10.58
C TYR A 240 6.27 -9.82 -11.55
N SER A 241 5.73 -10.93 -11.02
CA SER A 241 4.81 -11.80 -11.76
C SER A 241 3.48 -12.04 -11.04
N VAL A 242 3.28 -11.41 -9.88
CA VAL A 242 2.01 -11.41 -9.13
C VAL A 242 0.89 -10.69 -9.90
N PRO A 243 -0.38 -11.05 -9.71
CA PRO A 243 -1.50 -10.36 -10.36
C PRO A 243 -1.52 -8.86 -10.05
N LYS A 244 -1.71 -8.03 -11.08
CA LYS A 244 -1.71 -6.56 -10.96
C LYS A 244 -2.67 -6.04 -9.88
N GLN A 245 -3.84 -6.65 -9.74
CA GLN A 245 -4.88 -6.23 -8.79
C GLN A 245 -4.54 -6.43 -7.30
N ASP A 246 -3.56 -7.29 -7.00
CA ASP A 246 -3.05 -7.53 -5.65
C ASP A 246 -1.68 -6.84 -5.43
N LEU A 247 -1.04 -6.39 -6.51
CA LEU A 247 0.33 -5.86 -6.50
C LEU A 247 0.52 -4.72 -5.49
N ALA A 248 -0.34 -3.71 -5.50
CA ALA A 248 -0.24 -2.54 -4.62
C ALA A 248 -0.33 -2.92 -3.13
N VAL A 249 -1.31 -3.74 -2.77
CA VAL A 249 -1.55 -4.16 -1.37
C VAL A 249 -0.40 -5.04 -0.87
N LEU A 250 0.08 -5.93 -1.73
CA LEU A 250 1.21 -6.79 -1.42
C LEU A 250 2.52 -6.00 -1.31
N PHE A 251 2.76 -5.05 -2.22
CA PHE A 251 3.89 -4.13 -2.16
C PHE A 251 3.86 -3.32 -0.86
N GLN A 252 2.73 -2.72 -0.51
CA GLN A 252 2.55 -1.98 0.74
C GLN A 252 2.81 -2.87 1.97
N TYR A 253 2.36 -4.12 1.96
CA TYR A 253 2.66 -5.06 3.04
C TYR A 253 4.17 -5.30 3.18
N LEU A 254 4.86 -5.58 2.06
CA LEU A 254 6.29 -5.88 2.03
C LEU A 254 7.12 -4.67 2.49
N THR A 255 6.86 -3.48 1.96
CA THR A 255 7.65 -2.28 2.22
C THR A 255 7.37 -1.70 3.61
N HIS A 256 6.10 -1.55 3.99
CA HIS A 256 5.76 -0.86 5.23
C HIS A 256 5.93 -1.74 6.48
N ASN A 257 5.74 -3.06 6.36
CA ASN A 257 5.79 -3.97 7.50
C ASN A 257 7.07 -4.81 7.52
N LEU A 258 7.35 -5.61 6.48
CA LEU A 258 8.43 -6.59 6.54
C LEU A 258 9.82 -5.95 6.41
N LEU A 259 10.03 -5.13 5.37
CA LEU A 259 11.34 -4.56 5.08
C LEU A 259 11.78 -3.54 6.13
N ASN A 260 10.89 -2.64 6.56
CA ASN A 260 11.16 -1.69 7.62
C ASN A 260 11.60 -2.36 8.94
N MET A 261 11.03 -3.52 9.27
CA MET A 261 11.43 -4.26 10.47
C MET A 261 12.81 -4.90 10.31
N SER A 262 13.08 -5.54 9.16
CA SER A 262 14.39 -6.17 8.90
C SER A 262 15.55 -5.16 8.93
N MET A 263 15.37 -3.94 8.42
CA MET A 263 16.42 -2.91 8.45
C MET A 263 16.68 -2.40 9.88
N ARG A 264 15.65 -2.32 10.73
CA ARG A 264 15.85 -1.94 12.14
C ARG A 264 16.69 -2.97 12.89
N ALA A 265 16.49 -4.25 12.61
CA ALA A 265 17.30 -5.31 13.19
C ALA A 265 18.78 -5.19 12.78
N GLU A 266 19.07 -4.81 11.52
CA GLU A 266 20.43 -4.59 11.02
C GLU A 266 21.16 -3.41 11.68
N LEU A 267 20.43 -2.38 12.14
CA LEU A 267 20.99 -1.20 12.79
C LEU A 267 21.37 -1.42 14.27
N GLN A 268 21.04 -2.59 14.86
CA GLN A 268 21.39 -2.89 16.25
C GLN A 268 22.87 -3.29 16.38
N PRO A 269 23.60 -2.81 17.41
CA PRO A 269 25.04 -3.04 17.57
C PRO A 269 25.40 -4.54 17.69
N ASP A 270 24.52 -5.36 18.27
CA ASP A 270 24.71 -6.81 18.41
C ASP A 270 24.63 -7.56 17.06
N TYR A 271 24.04 -6.95 16.03
CA TYR A 271 23.85 -7.56 14.72
C TYR A 271 25.19 -7.71 13.97
N GLN A 272 26.12 -6.76 14.15
CA GLN A 272 27.43 -6.78 13.50
C GLN A 272 28.37 -7.83 14.11
N SER A 273 28.18 -8.19 15.38
CA SER A 273 29.00 -9.19 16.08
C SER A 273 28.66 -10.64 15.71
N ARG A 274 27.47 -10.89 15.12
CA ARG A 274 27.02 -12.22 14.68
C ARG A 274 27.50 -12.61 13.28
N ARG A 275 28.15 -11.72 12.53
CA ARG A 275 28.77 -12.10 11.25
C ARG A 275 30.01 -12.94 11.53
N SER A 276 29.90 -14.24 11.29
CA SER A 276 31.09 -15.09 11.17
C SER A 276 31.90 -14.61 9.95
N ASP A 277 33.22 -14.47 10.10
CA ASP A 277 34.20 -14.13 9.05
C ASP A 277 34.23 -15.09 7.83
N SER A 278 33.30 -16.04 7.74
CA SER A 278 33.35 -17.17 6.82
C SER A 278 32.67 -16.97 5.45
N ALA A 279 32.03 -15.82 5.17
CA ALA A 279 31.30 -15.63 3.91
C ALA A 279 31.49 -14.22 3.30
N VAL A 280 32.69 -13.93 2.79
CA VAL A 280 33.02 -12.66 2.10
C VAL A 280 32.10 -12.39 0.88
N HIS A 281 31.46 -13.43 0.31
CA HIS A 281 30.66 -13.33 -0.91
C HIS A 281 29.19 -13.73 -0.79
N HIS A 282 28.71 -14.21 0.37
CA HIS A 282 27.34 -14.69 0.55
C HIS A 282 26.63 -13.90 1.66
N HIS A 283 25.87 -12.87 1.27
CA HIS A 283 25.16 -11.98 2.21
C HIS A 283 23.66 -12.30 2.33
N GLY A 284 23.23 -13.44 1.80
CA GLY A 284 21.84 -13.83 1.74
C GLY A 284 21.28 -14.37 3.06
N ARG A 285 19.99 -14.10 3.30
CA ARG A 285 19.24 -14.54 4.48
C ARG A 285 17.74 -14.62 4.20
N PHE A 286 17.04 -15.45 4.96
CA PHE A 286 15.58 -15.53 4.90
C PHE A 286 14.92 -14.56 5.89
N LEU A 287 13.84 -13.93 5.44
CA LEU A 287 12.97 -13.11 6.26
C LEU A 287 11.67 -13.89 6.52
N THR A 288 11.46 -14.30 7.78
CA THR A 288 10.21 -14.95 8.21
C THR A 288 9.54 -14.08 9.27
N GLY A 289 8.66 -13.19 8.83
CA GLY A 289 7.98 -12.26 9.73
C GLY A 289 8.91 -11.22 10.38
N THR A 290 8.92 -11.13 11.72
CA THR A 290 9.68 -10.13 12.50
C THR A 290 11.14 -10.47 12.76
N THR A 291 11.55 -11.69 12.45
CA THR A 291 12.87 -12.18 12.81
C THR A 291 13.64 -12.53 11.56
N ASP A 292 14.82 -11.92 11.43
CA ASP A 292 15.85 -12.39 10.52
C ASP A 292 16.32 -13.75 11.05
N VAL A 293 16.15 -14.79 10.24
CA VAL A 293 16.60 -16.14 10.59
C VAL A 293 17.77 -16.46 9.67
N SER A 294 18.90 -16.86 10.24
CA SER A 294 20.01 -17.34 9.40
C SER A 294 19.54 -18.52 8.57
N ALA A 295 20.11 -18.71 7.39
CA ALA A 295 19.74 -19.81 6.51
C ALA A 295 19.81 -21.15 7.24
N GLU A 296 20.85 -21.37 8.04
CA GLU A 296 21.07 -22.58 8.81
C GLU A 296 19.94 -22.82 9.83
N ALA A 297 19.50 -21.78 10.53
CA ALA A 297 18.44 -21.88 11.53
C ALA A 297 17.07 -22.14 10.90
N MET A 298 16.79 -21.57 9.72
CA MET A 298 15.55 -21.83 8.99
C MET A 298 15.53 -23.25 8.39
N ILE A 299 16.65 -23.69 7.82
CA ILE A 299 16.82 -25.02 7.25
C ILE A 299 16.70 -26.10 8.34
N ALA A 300 17.32 -25.88 9.51
CA ALA A 300 17.25 -26.82 10.64
C ALA A 300 15.80 -27.01 11.15
N ASN A 301 14.99 -25.95 11.10
CA ASN A 301 13.60 -25.97 11.57
C ASN A 301 12.58 -26.11 10.43
N ALA A 302 12.99 -26.48 9.21
CA ALA A 302 12.13 -26.43 8.02
C ALA A 302 10.83 -27.24 8.14
N LYS A 303 10.80 -28.30 8.95
CA LYS A 303 9.59 -29.11 9.20
C LYS A 303 8.58 -28.43 10.14
N ASP A 304 9.05 -27.56 11.02
CA ASP A 304 8.23 -26.82 12.00
C ASP A 304 8.03 -25.34 11.62
N ALA A 305 8.77 -24.86 10.61
CA ALA A 305 8.73 -23.49 10.12
C ALA A 305 7.40 -23.21 9.40
N LYS A 306 6.46 -22.58 10.10
CA LYS A 306 5.20 -22.10 9.51
C LYS A 306 5.44 -20.82 8.74
N LEU A 307 5.51 -20.92 7.42
CA LEU A 307 5.58 -19.77 6.53
C LEU A 307 4.26 -18.98 6.52
N PRO A 308 4.31 -17.66 6.34
CA PRO A 308 3.11 -16.85 6.10
C PRO A 308 2.39 -17.36 4.85
N VAL A 309 1.08 -17.62 4.98
CA VAL A 309 0.22 -17.92 3.84
C VAL A 309 -0.45 -16.63 3.36
N VAL A 310 -0.35 -16.36 2.06
CA VAL A 310 -0.99 -15.24 1.40
C VAL A 310 -1.93 -15.73 0.31
N TYR A 311 -3.07 -15.06 0.16
CA TYR A 311 -4.12 -15.36 -0.80
C TYR A 311 -4.04 -14.35 -1.94
N LEU A 312 -3.55 -14.79 -3.08
CA LEU A 312 -3.52 -13.97 -4.30
C LEU A 312 -4.67 -14.38 -5.21
N SER A 313 -5.19 -13.44 -5.97
CA SER A 313 -6.21 -13.75 -6.95
C SER A 313 -5.67 -14.62 -8.09
N ALA A 314 -6.57 -15.39 -8.70
CA ALA A 314 -6.28 -16.09 -9.93
C ALA A 314 -6.18 -15.10 -11.09
N ASP A 315 -5.32 -15.40 -12.06
CA ASP A 315 -5.18 -14.59 -13.26
C ASP A 315 -6.54 -14.50 -13.99
N GLY A 316 -7.04 -13.27 -14.19
CA GLY A 316 -8.34 -13.00 -14.82
C GLY A 316 -9.58 -13.21 -13.93
N ASN A 317 -9.44 -13.53 -12.64
CA ASN A 317 -10.60 -13.66 -11.73
C ASN A 317 -10.28 -13.21 -10.30
N SER A 318 -10.75 -12.00 -9.94
CA SER A 318 -10.58 -11.40 -8.61
C SER A 318 -11.29 -12.14 -7.47
N ASN A 319 -12.37 -12.86 -7.76
CA ASN A 319 -13.15 -13.58 -6.77
C ASN A 319 -12.53 -14.93 -6.39
N LYS A 320 -11.65 -15.49 -7.23
CA LYS A 320 -10.95 -16.74 -6.93
C LYS A 320 -9.59 -16.45 -6.31
N LEU A 321 -9.47 -16.75 -5.02
CA LEU A 321 -8.21 -16.64 -4.29
C LEU A 321 -7.47 -17.98 -4.22
N ILE A 322 -6.16 -17.94 -4.47
CA ILE A 322 -5.24 -19.07 -4.43
C ILE A 322 -4.24 -18.83 -3.28
N PRO A 323 -4.12 -19.77 -2.32
CA PRO A 323 -3.14 -19.65 -1.25
C PRO A 323 -1.72 -19.95 -1.75
N TYR A 324 -0.76 -19.20 -1.26
CA TYR A 324 0.67 -19.40 -1.45
C TYR A 324 1.40 -19.25 -0.12
N GLU A 325 2.45 -20.05 0.07
CA GLU A 325 3.44 -19.80 1.11
C GLU A 325 4.41 -18.71 0.62
N LEU A 326 4.59 -17.67 1.43
CA LEU A 326 5.49 -16.55 1.13
C LEU A 326 6.87 -16.81 1.74
N ILE A 327 7.88 -16.86 0.87
CA ILE A 327 9.30 -16.85 1.25
C ILE A 327 9.88 -15.52 0.82
N VAL A 328 10.56 -14.82 1.72
CA VAL A 328 11.26 -13.58 1.41
C VAL A 328 12.74 -13.81 1.67
N TYR A 329 13.57 -13.59 0.65
CA TYR A 329 15.01 -13.74 0.72
C TYR A 329 15.66 -12.38 0.46
N ARG A 330 16.62 -12.00 1.30
CA ARG A 330 17.29 -10.69 1.22
C ARG A 330 18.79 -10.88 1.18
N ALA A 331 19.46 -10.17 0.28
CA ALA A 331 20.90 -10.03 0.26
C ALA A 331 21.25 -8.55 0.01
N LEU A 332 22.03 -7.96 0.92
CA LEU A 332 22.30 -6.51 0.92
C LEU A 332 20.97 -5.70 0.82
N ASN A 333 20.85 -4.85 -0.20
CA ASN A 333 19.68 -4.01 -0.47
C ASN A 333 18.66 -4.66 -1.41
N ALA A 334 18.95 -5.85 -1.94
CA ALA A 334 18.03 -6.59 -2.81
C ALA A 334 17.15 -7.54 -2.00
N THR A 335 15.87 -7.58 -2.32
CA THR A 335 14.87 -8.46 -1.72
C THR A 335 14.10 -9.20 -2.80
N LEU A 336 14.10 -10.52 -2.71
CA LEU A 336 13.32 -11.39 -3.58
C LEU A 336 12.21 -12.07 -2.77
N CYS A 337 10.97 -11.78 -3.13
CA CYS A 337 9.78 -12.44 -2.59
C CYS A 337 9.34 -13.56 -3.54
N MET A 338 9.08 -14.74 -3.01
CA MET A 338 8.73 -15.95 -3.74
C MET A 338 7.44 -16.52 -3.18
N PHE A 339 6.51 -16.86 -4.07
CA PHE A 339 5.18 -17.37 -3.72
C PHE A 339 5.05 -18.81 -4.19
N VAL A 340 4.90 -19.72 -3.23
CA VAL A 340 5.02 -21.16 -3.47
C VAL A 340 3.71 -21.90 -3.20
N ARG A 341 3.40 -22.90 -4.04
CA ARG A 341 2.19 -23.74 -3.94
C ARG A 341 2.40 -25.14 -3.36
N LYS A 342 3.65 -25.61 -3.23
CA LYS A 342 3.96 -26.98 -2.80
C LYS A 342 4.71 -26.97 -1.47
N GLU A 343 4.53 -28.03 -0.70
CA GLU A 343 5.21 -28.21 0.58
C GLU A 343 6.72 -28.17 0.41
N MET A 344 7.35 -27.46 1.34
CA MET A 344 8.77 -27.24 1.40
C MET A 344 9.48 -28.26 2.28
N ASN A 345 10.72 -28.56 1.93
CA ASN A 345 11.59 -29.35 2.77
C ASN A 345 12.92 -28.63 3.01
N ALA A 346 13.70 -29.12 3.97
CA ALA A 346 14.99 -28.53 4.33
C ALA A 346 15.98 -28.50 3.16
N ASN A 347 15.91 -29.46 2.23
CA ASN A 347 16.80 -29.51 1.07
C ASN A 347 16.47 -28.38 0.09
N PHE A 348 15.18 -28.15 -0.19
CA PHE A 348 14.75 -27.03 -1.02
C PHE A 348 15.30 -25.69 -0.50
N LEU A 349 15.16 -25.42 0.80
CA LEU A 349 15.63 -24.15 1.38
C LEU A 349 17.16 -24.02 1.31
N ARG A 350 17.89 -25.15 1.48
CA ARG A 350 19.35 -25.18 1.38
C ARG A 350 19.82 -24.92 -0.05
N ASP A 351 19.21 -25.58 -1.03
CA ASP A 351 19.55 -25.43 -2.43
C ASP A 351 19.21 -24.01 -2.92
N LEU A 352 18.10 -23.46 -2.43
CA LEU A 352 17.67 -22.09 -2.71
C LEU A 352 18.64 -21.06 -2.14
N ASP A 353 19.11 -21.24 -0.90
CA ASP A 353 20.11 -20.38 -0.26
C ASP A 353 21.46 -20.44 -1.00
N ALA A 354 21.92 -21.64 -1.35
CA ALA A 354 23.17 -21.85 -2.06
C ALA A 354 23.19 -21.16 -3.44
N MET A 355 22.04 -21.04 -4.11
CA MET A 355 21.90 -20.32 -5.37
C MET A 355 21.71 -18.81 -5.17
N LEU A 356 20.74 -18.40 -4.34
CA LEU A 356 20.37 -16.99 -4.21
C LEU A 356 21.41 -16.17 -3.45
N GLY A 357 22.06 -16.74 -2.44
CA GLY A 357 23.02 -16.03 -1.60
C GLY A 357 24.12 -15.31 -2.39
N PRO A 358 24.93 -16.02 -3.20
CA PRO A 358 25.96 -15.39 -4.01
C PRO A 358 25.39 -14.52 -5.15
N GLU A 359 24.43 -15.04 -5.92
CA GLU A 359 23.89 -14.36 -7.11
C GLU A 359 23.16 -13.05 -6.76
N LEU A 360 22.32 -13.08 -5.73
CA LEU A 360 21.59 -11.90 -5.29
C LEU A 360 22.53 -10.86 -4.66
N SER A 361 23.58 -11.30 -3.97
CA SER A 361 24.61 -10.40 -3.42
C SER A 361 25.36 -9.68 -4.54
N ALA A 362 25.81 -10.42 -5.56
CA ALA A 362 26.50 -9.86 -6.71
C ALA A 362 25.61 -8.89 -7.50
N LEU A 363 24.35 -9.26 -7.74
CA LEU A 363 23.38 -8.44 -8.44
C LEU A 363 23.06 -7.15 -7.66
N ALA A 364 22.93 -7.23 -6.33
CA ALA A 364 22.71 -6.06 -5.50
C ALA A 364 23.89 -5.06 -5.56
N SER A 365 25.14 -5.55 -5.55
CA SER A 365 26.32 -4.70 -5.73
C SER A 365 26.35 -4.04 -7.11
N LEU A 366 26.06 -4.79 -8.17
CA LEU A 366 26.00 -4.26 -9.53
C LEU A 366 24.94 -3.16 -9.68
N ILE A 367 23.74 -3.36 -9.11
CA ILE A 367 22.69 -2.34 -9.10
C ILE A 367 23.14 -1.12 -8.31
N ALA A 368 23.85 -1.30 -7.19
CA ALA A 368 24.38 -0.19 -6.40
C ALA A 368 25.37 0.68 -7.19
N ASP A 369 26.27 0.05 -7.96
CA ASP A 369 27.27 0.74 -8.78
C ASP A 369 26.61 1.53 -9.92
N ALA A 370 25.66 0.91 -10.63
CA ALA A 370 24.90 1.56 -11.70
C ALA A 370 24.04 2.72 -11.16
N TYR A 371 23.42 2.53 -9.98
CA TYR A 371 22.60 3.55 -9.34
C TYR A 371 23.41 4.75 -8.89
N SER A 372 24.65 4.53 -8.42
CA SER A 372 25.55 5.60 -7.96
C SER A 372 26.12 6.44 -9.12
N SER A 373 26.22 5.87 -10.33
CA SER A 373 26.71 6.58 -11.52
C SER A 373 25.64 7.39 -12.24
N ASP A 374 24.41 6.88 -12.35
CA ASP A 374 23.32 7.52 -13.13
C ASP A 374 22.37 8.39 -12.27
N ASN A 375 22.22 8.10 -10.98
CA ASN A 375 21.34 8.85 -10.08
C ASN A 375 22.12 9.70 -9.06
N LYS A 376 23.02 10.56 -9.53
CA LYS A 376 23.14 11.85 -8.86
C LYS A 376 21.80 12.56 -9.07
N ALA A 377 20.84 12.32 -8.16
CA ALA A 377 19.74 13.24 -7.96
C ALA A 377 20.36 14.64 -8.05
N PRO A 378 19.85 15.54 -8.90
CA PRO A 378 20.44 16.86 -9.01
C PRO A 378 20.59 17.37 -7.59
N ALA A 379 21.84 17.62 -7.18
CA ALA A 379 22.14 18.29 -5.93
C ALA A 379 21.78 19.78 -6.08
N GLY A 380 20.61 20.05 -6.64
CA GLY A 380 19.92 21.31 -6.67
C GLY A 380 18.58 21.03 -6.00
N ASP A 381 18.28 21.84 -4.98
CA ASP A 381 16.99 21.86 -4.31
C ASP A 381 15.87 21.75 -5.35
N SER A 382 15.18 20.62 -5.39
CA SER A 382 13.93 20.56 -6.15
C SER A 382 12.96 21.46 -5.41
N GLU A 383 12.61 22.61 -5.98
CA GLU A 383 11.76 23.64 -5.36
C GLU A 383 10.25 23.34 -5.48
N PHE A 384 9.87 22.15 -5.96
CA PHE A 384 8.48 21.79 -6.22
C PHE A 384 8.08 20.44 -5.62
N HIS A 385 6.80 20.33 -5.29
CA HIS A 385 6.20 19.04 -4.99
C HIS A 385 5.52 18.44 -6.21
N PHE A 386 5.47 17.11 -6.26
CA PHE A 386 4.84 16.41 -7.37
C PHE A 386 4.20 15.08 -6.97
N ILE A 387 3.21 14.69 -7.77
CA ILE A 387 2.65 13.34 -7.81
C ILE A 387 2.55 12.90 -9.27
N TYR A 388 3.25 11.84 -9.61
CA TYR A 388 3.11 11.15 -10.88
C TYR A 388 2.46 9.80 -10.64
N PHE A 389 1.38 9.50 -11.37
CA PHE A 389 0.70 8.21 -11.30
C PHE A 389 0.37 7.67 -12.69
N ASP A 390 0.69 6.40 -12.92
CA ASP A 390 0.31 5.66 -14.13
C ASP A 390 -0.67 4.54 -13.76
N PRO A 391 -1.98 4.68 -14.06
CA PRO A 391 -2.97 3.64 -13.79
C PRO A 391 -2.69 2.30 -14.49
N SER A 392 -2.00 2.33 -15.64
CA SER A 392 -1.72 1.14 -16.44
C SER A 392 -0.66 0.23 -15.81
N SER A 393 0.33 0.82 -15.13
CA SER A 393 1.40 0.09 -14.44
C SER A 393 1.26 0.10 -12.91
N LEU A 394 0.36 0.94 -12.38
CA LEU A 394 0.28 1.35 -10.96
C LEU A 394 1.51 2.12 -10.47
N SER A 395 2.37 2.61 -11.36
CA SER A 395 3.57 3.34 -10.96
C SER A 395 3.18 4.64 -10.27
N LEU A 396 3.71 4.87 -9.07
CA LEU A 396 3.55 6.11 -8.31
C LEU A 396 4.94 6.65 -7.96
N ARG A 397 5.22 7.88 -8.38
CA ARG A 397 6.41 8.63 -7.96
C ARG A 397 5.97 9.94 -7.35
N THR A 398 6.53 10.31 -6.21
CA THR A 398 6.09 11.52 -5.50
C THR A 398 7.19 12.07 -4.62
N SER A 399 7.15 13.38 -4.35
CA SER A 399 8.01 14.04 -3.36
C SER A 399 7.49 13.95 -1.91
N PHE A 400 6.31 13.36 -1.68
CA PHE A 400 5.70 13.25 -0.34
C PHE A 400 6.14 12.00 0.43
N LEU A 401 6.83 11.06 -0.22
CA LEU A 401 7.28 9.81 0.39
C LEU A 401 8.82 9.74 0.34
N GLU A 402 9.43 9.40 1.47
CA GLU A 402 10.87 9.14 1.51
C GLU A 402 11.17 7.69 1.07
N PRO A 403 12.16 7.47 0.18
CA PRO A 403 12.59 6.12 -0.20
C PRO A 403 13.13 5.34 1.00
N ILE A 404 12.79 4.06 1.05
CA ILE A 404 13.22 3.16 2.13
C ILE A 404 14.73 2.88 2.01
N GLY A 405 15.49 3.24 3.05
CA GLY A 405 16.93 2.96 3.13
C GLY A 405 17.84 4.09 2.62
N GLU A 406 17.29 5.24 2.24
CA GLU A 406 18.07 6.47 2.02
C GLU A 406 18.15 7.29 3.33
N SER A 407 19.32 7.86 3.63
CA SER A 407 19.49 8.72 4.81
C SER A 407 18.66 9.99 4.66
N THR A 408 17.91 10.36 5.70
CA THR A 408 17.11 11.59 5.81
C THR A 408 17.88 12.81 5.31
N LYS A 409 17.68 13.17 4.05
CA LYS A 409 17.96 14.52 3.58
C LYS A 409 16.70 15.29 3.94
N SER A 410 16.80 16.21 4.89
CA SER A 410 15.71 17.16 5.18
C SER A 410 15.28 17.77 3.85
N SER A 411 14.06 17.51 3.40
CA SER A 411 13.58 18.15 2.17
C SER A 411 13.61 19.66 2.42
N SER A 412 14.33 20.40 1.60
CA SER A 412 14.35 21.87 1.60
C SER A 412 13.02 22.49 1.12
N LEU A 413 12.06 21.64 0.76
CA LEU A 413 10.75 21.99 0.26
C LEU A 413 9.85 22.64 1.34
N PRO A 414 9.13 23.71 1.00
CA PRO A 414 8.17 24.33 1.91
C PRO A 414 7.00 23.38 2.20
N PRO A 415 6.49 23.29 3.45
CA PRO A 415 5.34 22.46 3.75
C PRO A 415 4.11 22.94 2.97
N ILE A 416 3.31 22.00 2.46
CA ILE A 416 2.11 22.33 1.68
C ILE A 416 0.96 22.71 2.61
N PRO A 417 0.38 23.92 2.46
CA PRO A 417 -0.80 24.31 3.23
C PRO A 417 -2.05 23.48 2.88
N ALA A 418 -2.94 23.29 3.86
CA ALA A 418 -4.13 22.44 3.70
C ALA A 418 -5.07 22.88 2.55
N ASN A 419 -5.19 24.18 2.28
CA ASN A 419 -5.98 24.69 1.14
C ASN A 419 -5.39 24.27 -0.21
N ILE A 420 -4.05 24.16 -0.32
CA ILE A 420 -3.39 23.66 -1.52
C ILE A 420 -3.68 22.16 -1.70
N CYS A 421 -3.67 21.38 -0.62
CA CYS A 421 -4.09 19.97 -0.66
C CYS A 421 -5.54 19.80 -1.11
N VAL A 422 -6.45 20.66 -0.64
CA VAL A 422 -7.86 20.67 -1.07
C VAL A 422 -7.96 20.95 -2.57
N MET A 423 -7.34 22.02 -3.05
CA MET A 423 -7.36 22.38 -4.48
C MET A 423 -6.73 21.30 -5.35
N ALA A 424 -5.67 20.62 -4.88
CA ALA A 424 -5.08 19.47 -5.57
C ALA A 424 -6.09 18.33 -5.73
N CYS A 425 -6.84 18.01 -4.67
CA CYS A 425 -7.88 16.98 -4.72
C CYS A 425 -9.03 17.38 -5.66
N GLU A 426 -9.51 18.63 -5.58
CA GLU A 426 -10.56 19.14 -6.47
C GLU A 426 -10.12 19.16 -7.93
N THR A 427 -8.84 19.49 -8.19
CA THR A 427 -8.24 19.46 -9.53
C THR A 427 -8.30 18.05 -10.11
N MET A 428 -7.91 17.06 -9.31
CA MET A 428 -7.97 15.65 -9.71
C MET A 428 -9.42 15.22 -9.99
N ASP A 429 -10.33 15.56 -9.09
CA ASP A 429 -11.72 15.12 -9.15
C ASP A 429 -12.50 15.71 -10.34
N GLN A 430 -12.32 17.00 -10.61
CA GLN A 430 -13.11 17.73 -11.60
C GLN A 430 -12.52 17.68 -13.00
N TYR A 431 -11.18 17.67 -13.14
CA TYR A 431 -10.54 17.90 -14.43
C TYR A 431 -9.79 16.68 -14.97
N LEU A 432 -9.15 15.90 -14.10
CA LEU A 432 -8.32 14.77 -14.54
C LEU A 432 -9.08 13.43 -14.59
N ASN A 433 -10.29 13.35 -14.04
CA ASN A 433 -11.09 12.12 -14.08
C ASN A 433 -11.85 11.89 -15.39
N ALA A 434 -12.15 12.93 -16.17
CA ALA A 434 -13.11 12.84 -17.28
C ALA A 434 -12.50 12.44 -18.63
N GLU A 435 -11.32 12.95 -18.98
CA GLU A 435 -10.71 12.79 -20.31
C GLU A 435 -9.31 12.16 -20.25
N ASP A 436 -8.89 11.44 -21.29
CA ASP A 436 -7.55 10.79 -21.33
C ASP A 436 -6.39 11.77 -21.54
N PHE A 437 -6.72 12.99 -21.97
CA PHE A 437 -5.80 14.10 -22.16
C PHE A 437 -6.37 15.33 -21.47
N GLY A 438 -5.52 16.11 -20.82
CA GLY A 438 -5.93 17.37 -20.21
C GLY A 438 -4.76 18.09 -19.58
N GLU A 439 -4.82 19.40 -19.58
CA GLU A 439 -3.91 20.26 -18.83
C GLU A 439 -4.72 21.33 -18.10
N ILE A 440 -4.42 21.53 -16.83
CA ILE A 440 -5.01 22.56 -16.00
C ILE A 440 -3.93 23.24 -15.17
N SER A 441 -4.02 24.56 -15.08
CA SER A 441 -3.17 25.38 -14.21
C SER A 441 -4.06 26.26 -13.33
N ILE A 442 -3.87 26.20 -12.02
CA ILE A 442 -4.61 26.97 -11.02
C ILE A 442 -3.62 27.77 -10.18
N LYS A 443 -3.84 29.08 -10.06
CA LYS A 443 -3.10 29.95 -9.13
C LYS A 443 -3.89 30.12 -7.83
N SER A 444 -3.24 29.85 -6.71
CA SER A 444 -3.74 30.12 -5.36
C SER A 444 -3.53 31.59 -4.96
N GLU A 445 -4.32 32.06 -4.00
CA GLU A 445 -4.10 33.34 -3.31
C GLU A 445 -2.77 33.39 -2.53
N SER A 446 -2.21 32.23 -2.16
CA SER A 446 -0.93 32.12 -1.43
C SER A 446 0.28 31.94 -2.36
N ASP A 447 0.18 32.39 -3.62
CA ASP A 447 1.22 32.27 -4.67
C ASP A 447 1.70 30.83 -4.98
N TRP A 448 0.88 29.84 -4.62
CA TRP A 448 1.03 28.46 -5.08
C TRP A 448 0.40 28.28 -6.45
N TRP A 449 1.08 27.54 -7.32
CA TRP A 449 0.52 27.04 -8.57
C TRP A 449 0.30 25.55 -8.49
N ILE A 450 -0.88 25.10 -8.91
CA ILE A 450 -1.21 23.68 -9.09
C ILE A 450 -1.35 23.44 -10.59
N VAL A 451 -0.50 22.58 -11.13
CA VAL A 451 -0.53 22.22 -12.55
C VAL A 451 -0.80 20.72 -12.67
N GLY A 452 -1.95 20.37 -13.23
CA GLY A 452 -2.34 19.00 -13.52
C GLY A 452 -2.18 18.72 -15.01
N LYS A 453 -1.49 17.64 -15.37
CA LYS A 453 -1.36 17.15 -16.74
C LYS A 453 -1.78 15.69 -16.79
N LYS A 454 -2.65 15.34 -17.73
CA LYS A 454 -3.04 13.97 -18.04
C LYS A 454 -2.73 13.65 -19.49
N THR A 455 -2.13 12.49 -19.73
CA THR A 455 -1.74 12.04 -21.07
C THR A 455 -1.83 10.52 -21.13
N ASN A 456 -2.67 9.97 -22.00
CA ASN A 456 -2.91 8.53 -22.09
C ASN A 456 -3.23 7.88 -20.72
N GLY A 457 -4.05 8.56 -19.92
CA GLY A 457 -4.39 8.10 -18.57
C GLY A 457 -3.32 8.34 -17.49
N ARG A 458 -2.07 8.65 -17.84
CA ARG A 458 -1.01 9.01 -16.89
C ARG A 458 -1.25 10.40 -16.34
N ILE A 459 -1.09 10.56 -15.03
CA ILE A 459 -1.35 11.79 -14.29
C ILE A 459 -0.03 12.35 -13.77
N LEU A 460 0.19 13.64 -13.96
CA LEU A 460 1.22 14.42 -13.28
C LEU A 460 0.55 15.63 -12.62
N LEU A 461 0.75 15.77 -11.32
CA LEU A 461 0.32 16.93 -10.55
C LEU A 461 1.56 17.60 -9.97
N LEU A 462 1.73 18.89 -10.25
CA LEU A 462 2.82 19.71 -9.74
C LEU A 462 2.24 20.76 -8.80
N MET A 463 2.86 20.94 -7.63
CA MET A 463 2.60 22.05 -6.72
C MET A 463 3.86 22.89 -6.62
N LEU A 464 3.79 24.11 -7.14
CA LEU A 464 4.92 25.02 -7.27
C LEU A 464 4.70 26.20 -6.32
N HIS A 465 5.69 26.50 -5.50
CA HIS A 465 5.69 27.71 -4.68
C HIS A 465 6.84 28.60 -5.14
N ASN A 466 6.56 29.47 -6.11
CA ASN A 466 7.56 30.40 -6.59
C ASN A 466 6.94 31.79 -6.85
N PRO A 467 7.30 32.80 -6.03
CA PRO A 467 6.77 34.16 -6.16
C PRO A 467 7.25 34.87 -7.44
N SER A 468 8.25 34.36 -8.16
CA SER A 468 8.66 34.93 -9.45
C SER A 468 7.78 34.49 -10.62
N LEU A 469 6.95 33.45 -10.45
CA LEU A 469 6.02 32.96 -11.50
C LEU A 469 4.75 33.82 -11.53
N ASN A 470 4.79 34.88 -12.33
CA ASN A 470 3.73 35.89 -12.39
C ASN A 470 2.75 35.71 -13.54
N SER A 471 3.14 35.03 -14.63
CA SER A 471 2.27 34.76 -15.78
C SER A 471 2.10 33.27 -16.04
N LEU A 472 0.98 32.91 -16.67
CA LEU A 472 0.72 31.54 -17.09
C LEU A 472 1.80 31.01 -18.05
N ALA A 473 2.34 31.87 -18.92
CA ALA A 473 3.38 31.49 -19.86
C ALA A 473 4.69 31.09 -19.14
N ASP A 474 5.07 31.84 -18.10
CA ASP A 474 6.26 31.52 -17.29
C ASP A 474 6.10 30.17 -16.59
N VAL A 475 4.91 29.93 -16.02
CA VAL A 475 4.56 28.66 -15.36
C VAL A 475 4.65 27.51 -16.35
N GLN A 476 4.07 27.65 -17.54
CA GLN A 476 4.14 26.62 -18.58
C GLN A 476 5.57 26.34 -19.04
N GLN A 477 6.40 27.38 -19.22
CA GLN A 477 7.80 27.19 -19.57
C GLN A 477 8.57 26.45 -18.47
N TYR A 478 8.32 26.78 -17.21
CA TYR A 478 8.94 26.13 -16.06
C TYR A 478 8.49 24.67 -15.93
N VAL A 479 7.19 24.39 -16.05
CA VAL A 479 6.62 23.03 -16.08
C VAL A 479 7.22 22.20 -17.21
N ASN A 480 7.34 22.76 -18.41
CA ASN A 480 7.98 22.07 -19.54
C ASN A 480 9.45 21.77 -19.26
N SER A 481 10.17 22.64 -18.55
CA SER A 481 11.55 22.37 -18.10
C SER A 481 11.59 21.19 -17.12
N ILE A 482 10.69 21.17 -16.13
CA ILE A 482 10.57 20.06 -15.17
C ILE A 482 10.29 18.74 -15.90
N ILE A 483 9.35 18.75 -16.86
CA ILE A 483 9.02 17.55 -17.64
C ILE A 483 10.24 17.08 -18.45
N LYS A 484 10.96 17.96 -19.15
CA LYS A 484 12.18 17.58 -19.89
C LYS A 484 13.27 17.00 -19.00
N GLN A 485 13.40 17.50 -17.77
CA GLN A 485 14.47 17.07 -16.88
C GLN A 485 14.12 15.78 -16.12
N HIS A 486 12.87 15.62 -15.68
CA HIS A 486 12.48 14.56 -14.74
C HIS A 486 11.50 13.53 -15.32
N PHE A 487 10.81 13.86 -16.42
CA PHE A 487 9.72 13.06 -16.99
C PHE A 487 9.78 12.95 -18.54
N ASN A 488 10.96 13.15 -19.15
CA ASN A 488 11.14 13.29 -20.60
C ASN A 488 10.59 12.10 -21.41
N CYS A 489 10.72 10.89 -20.86
CA CYS A 489 10.26 9.66 -21.51
C CYS A 489 8.77 9.34 -21.21
N ILE A 490 8.08 10.19 -20.46
CA ILE A 490 6.76 9.89 -19.90
C ILE A 490 5.69 10.81 -20.50
N PHE A 491 5.96 12.12 -20.58
CA PHE A 491 5.06 13.12 -21.16
C PHE A 491 5.71 13.75 -22.39
N VAL A 492 5.02 13.66 -23.52
CA VAL A 492 5.40 14.40 -24.74
C VAL A 492 5.03 15.88 -24.53
N ILE A 493 5.96 16.76 -24.88
CA ILE A 493 5.81 18.22 -24.79
C ILE A 493 5.32 18.76 -26.11
#